data_AF-A0A6M1MPL6-F1
#
_entry.id   AF-A0A6M1MPL6-F1
#
_cell.length_a   1.000
_cell.length_b   1.000
_cell.length_c   1.000
_cell.angle_alpha   90.00
_cell.angle_beta   90.00
_cell.angle_gamma   90.00
#
_symmetry.space_group_name_H-M   'P 1'
#
loop_
_entity.id
_entity.type
_entity.pdbx_description
1 polymer ?
#
loop_
_entity_poly.entity_id
_entity_poly.type
_entity_poly.pdbx_seq_one_letter_code
_entity_poly.pdbx_strand_id
1 'polypeptide(L)'
;MYVLAMPGFRQPGPKGRMVAGYAAFAKHLGLYPHSGSVIPQIDCTPFRTSKSGVLCIPGQPLPDSLVEAILRARQAEIAAKGR
;
A
#
# COMPACT_ATOMS: atom_id res chain seq x y z
N MET A 1 -12.75 -0.71 16.70
CA MET A 1 -12.25 -0.79 15.30
C MET A 1 -11.22 -1.91 15.27
N TYR A 2 -11.57 -3.09 14.74
CA TYR A 2 -10.62 -4.20 14.64
C TYR A 2 -9.52 -3.80 13.66
N VAL A 3 -8.36 -3.40 14.18
CA VAL A 3 -7.15 -3.32 13.37
C VAL A 3 -6.75 -4.77 13.17
N LEU A 4 -6.94 -5.29 11.95
CA LEU A 4 -6.26 -6.50 11.52
C LEU A 4 -4.78 -6.27 11.83
N ALA A 5 -4.16 -7.11 12.66
CA ALA A 5 -2.76 -7.00 13.07
C ALA A 5 -1.84 -7.22 11.86
N MET A 6 -1.81 -6.23 10.98
CA MET A 6 -1.06 -6.21 9.74
C MET A 6 0.28 -5.53 10.01
N PRO A 7 1.41 -6.18 9.72
CA PRO A 7 2.70 -5.51 9.71
C PRO A 7 2.65 -4.30 8.77
N GLY A 8 3.28 -3.22 9.18
CA GLY A 8 3.29 -1.99 8.41
C GLY A 8 4.49 -1.11 8.64
N PHE A 9 4.83 -0.33 7.63
CA PHE A 9 5.95 0.58 7.56
C PHE A 9 5.46 2.02 7.74
N ARG A 10 5.97 2.67 8.79
CA ARG A 10 5.74 4.10 9.06
C ARG A 10 6.99 4.89 8.70
N GLN A 11 6.78 6.16 8.33
CA GLN A 11 7.87 7.11 8.27
C GLN A 11 8.57 7.21 9.63
N PRO A 12 9.88 7.49 9.66
CA PRO A 12 10.60 7.69 10.92
C PRO A 12 10.09 8.92 11.67
N GLY A 13 10.36 8.95 12.98
CA GLY A 13 10.06 10.07 13.85
C GLY A 13 8.71 9.99 14.58
N PRO A 14 8.50 10.85 15.58
CA PRO A 14 7.37 10.75 16.53
C PRO A 14 5.99 10.99 15.89
N LYS A 15 5.93 11.64 14.73
CA LYS A 15 4.69 11.90 13.97
C LYS A 15 4.64 11.13 12.65
N GLY A 16 5.41 10.03 12.54
CA GLY A 16 5.50 9.20 11.35
C GLY A 16 4.14 8.66 10.89
N ARG A 17 3.75 8.97 9.66
CA ARG A 17 2.51 8.44 9.07
C ARG A 17 2.75 7.05 8.46
N MET A 18 1.68 6.25 8.40
CA MET A 18 1.72 4.94 7.75
C MET A 18 1.90 5.11 6.24
N VAL A 19 2.88 4.40 5.69
CA VAL A 19 3.22 4.40 4.26
C VAL A 19 2.66 3.16 3.59
N ALA A 20 2.84 1.99 4.19
CA ALA A 20 2.28 0.76 3.66
C ALA A 20 2.08 -0.28 4.76
N GLY A 21 1.03 -1.08 4.64
CA GLY A 21 0.85 -2.32 5.38
C GLY A 21 0.70 -3.47 4.39
N TYR A 22 0.91 -4.70 4.87
CA TYR A 22 0.65 -5.89 4.08
C TYR A 22 -0.05 -6.96 4.91
N ALA A 23 -0.77 -7.83 4.22
CA ALA A 23 -1.43 -8.96 4.84
C ALA A 23 -1.49 -10.16 3.90
N ALA A 24 -1.40 -11.35 4.49
CA ALA A 24 -1.66 -12.60 3.81
C ALA A 24 -3.06 -13.10 4.18
N PHE A 25 -3.80 -13.53 3.17
CA PHE A 25 -5.09 -14.21 3.29
C PHE A 25 -4.99 -15.60 2.68
N ALA A 26 -6.01 -16.43 2.88
CA ALA A 26 -6.02 -17.83 2.43
C ALA A 26 -5.72 -18.01 0.93
N LYS A 27 -6.03 -17.01 0.07
CA LYS A 27 -5.89 -17.12 -1.39
C LYS A 27 -5.04 -16.03 -2.03
N HIS A 28 -4.61 -15.02 -1.28
CA HIS A 28 -3.91 -13.85 -1.84
C HIS A 28 -3.12 -13.11 -0.77
N LEU A 29 -2.17 -12.30 -1.20
CA LEU A 29 -1.53 -11.27 -0.39
C LEU A 29 -2.04 -9.90 -0.83
N GLY A 30 -2.00 -8.94 0.07
CA GLY A 30 -2.38 -7.56 -0.21
C GLY A 30 -1.32 -6.58 0.26
N LEU A 31 -1.07 -5.54 -0.55
CA LEU A 31 -0.30 -4.36 -0.21
C LEU A 31 -1.23 -3.15 -0.10
N TYR A 32 -1.15 -2.43 1.02
CA TYR A 32 -2.09 -1.39 1.40
C TYR A 32 -1.37 -0.07 1.72
N PRO A 33 -1.45 0.98 0.89
CA PRO A 33 -0.84 2.29 1.18
C PRO A 33 -1.53 3.09 2.29
N HIS A 34 -2.56 2.51 2.95
CA HIS A 34 -3.38 3.18 3.99
C HIS A 34 -3.94 4.54 3.55
N SER A 35 -4.26 4.67 2.27
CA SER A 35 -4.86 5.85 1.67
C SER A 35 -5.73 5.45 0.49
N GLY A 36 -6.97 5.97 0.46
CA GLY A 36 -7.93 5.71 -0.61
C GLY A 36 -7.63 6.44 -1.92
N SER A 37 -6.64 7.32 -1.95
CA SER A 37 -6.29 8.12 -3.14
C SER A 37 -5.08 7.60 -3.91
N VAL A 38 -4.29 6.66 -3.34
CA VAL A 38 -3.01 6.23 -3.94
C VAL A 38 -3.22 5.25 -5.10
N ILE A 39 -3.87 4.12 -4.85
CA ILE A 39 -4.07 3.08 -5.87
C ILE A 39 -4.78 3.59 -7.13
N PRO A 40 -5.80 4.48 -7.05
CA PRO A 40 -6.44 5.03 -8.25
C PRO A 40 -5.51 5.83 -9.18
N GLN A 41 -4.31 6.23 -8.74
CA GLN A 41 -3.35 7.02 -9.53
C GLN A 41 -2.30 6.15 -10.24
N ILE A 42 -2.32 4.84 -10.04
CA ILE A 42 -1.26 3.93 -10.44
C ILE A 42 -1.86 2.85 -11.34
N ASP A 43 -1.25 2.64 -12.51
CA ASP A 43 -1.59 1.48 -13.32
C ASP A 43 -1.15 0.21 -12.60
N CYS A 44 -2.13 -0.58 -12.19
CA CYS A 44 -1.94 -1.85 -11.49
C CYS A 44 -2.33 -3.04 -12.36
N THR A 45 -2.56 -2.86 -13.66
CA THR A 45 -2.79 -3.99 -14.57
C THR A 45 -1.57 -4.92 -14.51
N PRO A 46 -1.67 -6.25 -14.28
CA PRO A 46 -2.82 -7.16 -14.31
C PRO A 46 -3.44 -7.55 -12.93
N PHE A 47 -3.16 -6.80 -11.87
CA PHE A 47 -3.54 -7.14 -10.49
C PHE A 47 -4.97 -6.75 -10.13
N ARG A 48 -5.57 -7.48 -9.18
CA ARG A 48 -6.84 -7.06 -8.58
C ARG A 48 -6.60 -5.90 -7.62
N THR A 49 -7.42 -4.87 -7.71
CA THR A 49 -7.29 -3.67 -6.87
C THR A 49 -8.59 -3.33 -6.15
N SER A 50 -8.43 -2.58 -5.07
CA SER A 50 -9.48 -1.80 -4.43
C SER A 50 -8.97 -0.37 -4.24
N LYS A 51 -9.82 0.55 -3.76
CA LYS A 51 -9.36 1.90 -3.39
C LYS A 51 -8.22 1.87 -2.36
N SER A 52 -8.15 0.83 -1.52
CA SER A 52 -7.25 0.76 -0.38
C SER A 52 -6.00 -0.11 -0.59
N GLY A 53 -5.91 -0.89 -1.68
CA GLY A 53 -4.76 -1.76 -1.91
C GLY A 53 -4.77 -2.51 -3.23
N VAL A 54 -3.67 -3.20 -3.48
CA VAL A 54 -3.46 -4.09 -4.62
C VAL A 54 -3.19 -5.51 -4.11
N LEU A 55 -3.77 -6.50 -4.79
CA LEU A 55 -3.69 -7.91 -4.41
C LEU A 55 -2.84 -8.70 -5.38
N CYS A 56 -2.05 -9.64 -4.86
CA CYS A 56 -1.27 -10.59 -5.64
C CYS A 56 -1.49 -12.02 -5.12
N ILE A 57 -1.08 -13.00 -5.92
CA ILE A 57 -1.02 -14.41 -5.52
C ILE A 57 0.44 -14.87 -5.53
N PRO A 58 0.84 -15.92 -4.79
CA PRO A 58 2.23 -16.35 -4.76
C PRO A 58 2.85 -16.64 -6.14
N GLY A 59 2.06 -17.15 -7.10
CA GLY A 59 2.52 -17.41 -8.47
C GLY A 59 2.60 -16.16 -9.36
N GLN A 60 2.17 -15.00 -8.87
CA GLN A 60 2.21 -13.73 -9.58
C GLN A 60 2.44 -12.61 -8.55
N PRO A 61 3.68 -12.45 -8.04
CA PRO A 61 4.00 -11.42 -7.06
C PRO A 61 3.88 -10.02 -7.68
N LEU A 62 3.81 -9.00 -6.82
CA LEU A 62 3.89 -7.61 -7.28
C LEU A 62 5.31 -7.33 -7.77
N PRO A 63 5.49 -6.74 -8.97
CA PRO A 63 6.79 -6.27 -9.41
C PRO A 63 7.32 -5.17 -8.48
N ASP A 64 8.63 -5.16 -8.22
CA ASP A 64 9.27 -4.16 -7.35
C ASP A 64 8.98 -2.73 -7.83
N SER A 65 8.93 -2.51 -9.14
CA SER A 65 8.60 -1.21 -9.73
C SER A 65 7.19 -0.73 -9.37
N LEU A 66 6.22 -1.64 -9.31
CA LEU A 66 4.85 -1.32 -8.89
C LEU A 66 4.81 -1.00 -7.39
N VAL A 67 5.51 -1.79 -6.57
CA VAL A 67 5.63 -1.52 -5.13
C VAL A 67 6.25 -0.15 -4.90
N GLU A 68 7.34 0.17 -5.59
CA GLU A 68 8.04 1.44 -5.48
C GLU A 68 7.14 2.62 -5.90
N ALA A 69 6.40 2.48 -7.02
CA ALA A 69 5.46 3.50 -7.46
C ALA A 69 4.39 3.81 -6.40
N ILE A 70 3.83 2.77 -5.76
CA ILE A 70 2.86 2.91 -4.66
C ILE A 70 3.48 3.64 -3.47
N LEU A 71 4.68 3.26 -3.06
CA LEU A 71 5.37 3.88 -1.93
C LEU A 71 5.74 5.35 -2.20
N ARG A 72 6.18 5.67 -3.42
CA ARG A 72 6.53 7.05 -3.80
C ARG A 72 5.29 7.94 -3.85
N ALA A 73 4.21 7.48 -4.48
CA ALA A 73 2.94 8.20 -4.52
C ALA A 73 2.40 8.46 -3.10
N ARG A 74 2.45 7.44 -2.22
CA ARG A 74 2.00 7.61 -0.84
C ARG A 74 2.84 8.60 -0.04
N GLN A 75 4.16 8.57 -0.19
CA GLN A 75 5.05 9.53 0.47
C GLN A 75 4.82 10.97 -0.02
N ALA A 76 4.64 11.16 -1.33
CA ALA A 76 4.31 12.46 -1.90
C ALA A 76 2.96 12.99 -1.35
N GLU A 77 1.94 12.14 -1.27
CA GLU A 77 0.63 12.49 -0.69
C GLU A 77 0.75 12.91 0.79
N ILE A 78 1.56 12.19 1.57
CA ILE A 78 1.81 12.54 2.98
C ILE A 78 2.49 13.91 3.07
N ALA A 79 3.53 14.16 2.27
CA ALA A 79 4.27 15.41 2.26
C ALA A 79 3.39 16.60 1.84
N ALA A 80 2.44 16.40 0.93
CA ALA A 80 1.49 17.43 0.51
C ALA A 80 0.49 17.78 1.63
N LYS A 81 0.02 16.80 2.41
CA LYS A 81 -0.91 16.97 3.55
C LYS A 81 -0.23 17.36 4.87
N GLY A 82 1.09 17.50 4.88
CA GLY A 82 1.89 17.88 6.05
C GLY A 82 2.32 19.33 6.05
N ARG A 83 2.16 20.03 4.92
CA ARG A 83 2.20 21.50 4.82
C ARG A 83 0.84 22.06 5.19
#